data_AF-A0A484S4L9-F1
#
_entry.id   AF-A0A484S4L9-F1
#
_cell.length_a   1.000
_cell.length_b   1.000
_cell.length_c   1.000
_cell.angle_alpha   90.00
_cell.angle_beta   90.00
_cell.angle_gamma   90.00
#
_symmetry.space_group_name_H-M   'P 1'
#
loop_
_entity.id
_entity.type
_entity.pdbx_description
1 polymer ?
#
loop_
_entity_poly.entity_id
_entity_poly.type
_entity_poly.pdbx_seq_one_letter_code
_entity_poly.pdbx_strand_id
1 'polypeptide(L)'
;MNTTSNQGKSYFDLHTSGLGFLQRARKVPLKGGRRAQPFLAVTVAALVGSAKDPSYRNFDVKVSGAEAKKLVERYVGVEDPRQRPLVRFRIGDLWGDAYIRPSGDRKGEAAASLKGRLLKAELVDRAELAKIEQHELITRGIGYLNLPQEVTPKNGDPFLSCTIAALTGPVDEPEYRYIDTIVATENAQHLVRRCVQAVEAERKVLIAFRLNDMRIDPYIRTKGERAGEAAASLESTLVHIGLIKVDGQKVYPEAEANPEAMTDTPPGEPAEREPEVEEREPALAASF
;
A
#
# COMPACT_ATOMS: atom_id res chain seq x y z
N MET A 1 -12.11 -25.63 -18.09
CA MET A 1 -11.50 -24.34 -18.47
C MET A 1 -12.47 -23.25 -18.09
N ASN A 2 -12.19 -22.48 -17.02
CA ASN A 2 -12.95 -21.27 -16.68
C ASN A 2 -11.94 -20.16 -16.38
N THR A 3 -11.43 -19.54 -17.43
CA THR A 3 -10.67 -18.30 -17.37
C THR A 3 -11.67 -17.16 -17.25
N THR A 4 -11.91 -16.70 -16.02
CA THR A 4 -12.58 -15.42 -15.79
C THR A 4 -11.64 -14.32 -16.27
N SER A 5 -11.88 -13.85 -17.49
CA SER A 5 -11.19 -12.72 -18.10
C SER A 5 -11.38 -11.47 -17.24
N ASN A 6 -10.32 -11.04 -16.56
CA ASN A 6 -10.27 -9.77 -15.83
C ASN A 6 -10.11 -8.61 -16.82
N GLN A 7 -11.14 -8.34 -17.62
CA GLN A 7 -11.24 -7.08 -18.37
C GLN A 7 -11.69 -5.99 -17.38
N GLY A 8 -10.78 -5.14 -16.91
CA GLY A 8 -11.21 -4.01 -16.08
C GLY A 8 -10.15 -3.11 -15.46
N LYS A 9 -8.88 -3.52 -15.36
CA LYS A 9 -7.81 -2.62 -14.90
C LYS A 9 -6.64 -2.63 -15.87
N SER A 10 -6.41 -1.50 -16.51
CA SER A 10 -5.26 -1.24 -17.36
C SER A 10 -4.03 -0.78 -16.58
N TYR A 11 -4.15 -0.48 -15.28
CA TYR A 11 -3.06 0.03 -14.43
C TYR A 11 -3.03 -0.65 -13.06
N PHE A 12 -1.82 -0.79 -12.51
CA PHE A 12 -1.58 -1.03 -11.09
C PHE A 12 -1.56 0.30 -10.34
N ASP A 13 -2.46 0.43 -9.37
CA ASP A 13 -2.58 1.64 -8.56
C ASP A 13 -1.71 1.56 -7.30
N LEU A 14 -0.88 2.59 -7.09
CA LEU A 14 -0.23 2.88 -5.81
C LEU A 14 -0.80 4.19 -5.27
N HIS A 15 -1.67 4.11 -4.27
CA HIS A 15 -2.39 5.27 -3.74
C HIS A 15 -1.98 5.61 -2.33
N THR A 16 -1.52 6.85 -2.12
CA THR A 16 -1.26 7.44 -0.80
C THR A 16 -2.39 8.40 -0.44
N SER A 17 -3.00 8.24 0.73
CA SER A 17 -4.10 9.10 1.20
C SER A 17 -3.90 9.50 2.66
N GLY A 18 -4.33 10.71 2.99
CA GLY A 18 -4.21 11.25 4.35
C GLY A 18 -4.85 12.63 4.45
N LEU A 19 -4.59 13.30 5.57
CA LEU A 19 -4.91 14.70 5.80
C LEU A 19 -3.64 15.54 5.71
N GLY A 20 -3.76 16.77 5.23
CA GLY A 20 -2.59 17.65 5.15
C GLY A 20 -2.93 19.05 4.66
N PHE A 21 -1.95 19.93 4.71
CA PHE A 21 -2.09 21.29 4.22
C PHE A 21 -1.53 21.41 2.81
N LEU A 22 -2.25 22.12 1.93
CA LEU A 22 -1.67 22.53 0.65
C LEU A 22 -0.80 23.76 0.84
N GLN A 23 0.37 23.76 0.20
CA GLN A 23 1.27 24.90 0.20
C GLN A 23 1.97 25.02 -1.16
N ARG A 24 2.48 26.21 -1.47
CA ARG A 24 3.31 26.46 -2.68
C ARG A 24 2.62 26.03 -3.99
N ALA A 25 1.31 26.25 -4.08
CA ALA A 25 0.56 26.01 -5.30
C ALA A 25 1.05 26.96 -6.40
N ARG A 26 1.38 26.40 -7.56
CA ARG A 26 2.03 27.13 -8.66
C ARG A 26 1.76 26.51 -10.01
N LYS A 27 1.74 27.34 -11.05
CA LYS A 27 1.80 26.89 -12.44
C LYS A 27 3.27 26.70 -12.82
N VAL A 28 3.64 25.49 -13.20
CA VAL A 28 5.01 25.15 -13.61
C VAL A 28 5.08 25.18 -15.13
N PRO A 29 5.96 26.01 -15.73
CA PRO A 29 6.18 25.99 -17.17
C PRO A 29 6.93 24.71 -17.56
N LEU A 30 6.55 24.10 -18.68
CA LEU A 30 7.30 22.98 -19.24
C LEU A 30 8.43 23.49 -20.14
N LYS A 31 9.62 22.89 -20.01
CA LYS A 31 10.71 23.09 -20.97
C LYS A 31 10.41 22.26 -22.22
N GLY A 32 9.75 22.86 -23.23
CA GLY A 32 9.35 22.14 -24.45
C GLY A 32 8.85 22.98 -25.62
N GLY A 33 9.17 24.27 -25.67
CA GLY A 33 8.74 25.17 -26.76
C GLY A 33 7.24 25.53 -26.73
N ARG A 34 6.74 26.17 -27.80
CA ARG A 34 5.41 26.82 -27.89
C ARG A 34 4.19 25.90 -27.64
N ARG A 35 4.36 24.58 -27.61
CA ARG A 35 3.27 23.59 -27.42
C ARG A 35 3.22 22.96 -26.02
N ALA A 36 4.20 23.23 -25.16
CA ALA A 36 4.26 22.61 -23.85
C ALA A 36 3.31 23.35 -22.88
N GLN A 37 2.17 22.72 -22.56
CA GLN A 37 1.19 23.33 -21.67
C GLN A 37 1.70 23.33 -20.22
N PRO A 38 1.68 24.48 -19.50
CA PRO A 38 2.05 24.52 -18.10
C PRO A 38 1.16 23.58 -17.29
N PHE A 39 1.71 22.99 -16.22
CA PHE A 39 0.93 22.14 -15.32
C PHE A 39 0.86 22.74 -13.93
N LEU A 40 -0.24 22.45 -13.22
CA LEU A 40 -0.42 22.85 -11.84
C LEU A 40 0.34 21.91 -10.91
N ALA A 41 1.14 22.47 -10.01
CA ALA A 41 1.86 21.73 -8.98
C ALA A 41 1.57 22.33 -7.60
N VAL A 42 1.61 21.48 -6.58
CA VAL A 42 1.40 21.88 -5.19
C VAL A 42 2.24 20.98 -4.29
N THR A 43 2.66 21.51 -3.14
CA THR A 43 3.24 20.69 -2.08
C THR A 43 2.14 20.33 -1.09
N VAL A 44 1.97 19.05 -0.79
CA VAL A 44 1.09 18.57 0.29
C VAL A 44 1.95 18.31 1.52
N ALA A 45 1.73 19.07 2.59
CA ALA A 45 2.31 18.80 3.91
C ALA A 45 1.38 17.85 4.67
N ALA A 46 1.57 16.55 4.47
CA ALA A 46 0.73 15.50 5.05
C ALA A 46 1.01 15.32 6.54
N LEU A 47 -0.04 15.24 7.34
CA LEU A 47 0.01 15.03 8.79
C LEU A 47 0.22 13.55 9.10
N VAL A 48 1.13 13.25 10.03
CA VAL A 48 1.42 11.89 10.50
C VAL A 48 1.66 11.88 12.01
N GLY A 49 1.14 10.86 12.69
CA GLY A 49 1.38 10.62 14.10
C GLY A 49 0.39 11.37 15.00
N SER A 50 0.80 11.61 16.25
CA SER A 50 -0.05 12.19 17.28
C SER A 50 -0.60 13.55 16.87
N ALA A 51 -1.91 13.77 17.07
CA ALA A 51 -2.53 15.06 16.81
C ALA A 51 -2.02 16.20 17.72
N LYS A 52 -1.41 15.86 18.85
CA LYS A 52 -0.81 16.84 19.77
C LYS A 52 0.51 17.41 19.23
N ASP A 53 1.27 16.59 18.50
CA ASP A 53 2.55 16.97 17.91
C ASP A 53 2.74 16.21 16.58
N PRO A 54 2.03 16.65 15.52
CA PRO A 54 2.04 15.93 14.26
C PRO A 54 3.34 16.19 13.51
N SER A 55 3.92 15.12 12.98
CA SER A 55 4.97 15.21 11.99
C SER A 55 4.41 15.51 10.60
N TYR A 56 5.23 16.10 9.74
CA TYR A 56 4.87 16.39 8.36
C TYR A 56 5.67 15.54 7.38
N ARG A 57 4.99 15.04 6.34
CA ARG A 57 5.60 14.45 5.14
C ARG A 57 5.25 15.31 3.94
N ASN A 58 6.26 15.87 3.30
CA ASN A 58 6.06 16.79 2.17
C ASN A 58 6.07 16.01 0.85
N PHE A 59 4.99 16.16 0.08
CA PHE A 59 4.87 15.60 -1.27
C PHE A 59 4.79 16.73 -2.30
N ASP A 60 5.74 16.80 -3.21
CA ASP A 60 5.73 17.71 -4.36
C ASP A 60 5.01 17.05 -5.53
N VAL A 61 3.73 17.40 -5.73
CA VAL A 61 2.84 16.66 -6.63
C VAL A 61 2.35 17.50 -7.80
N LYS A 62 2.20 16.83 -8.95
CA LYS A 62 1.47 17.36 -10.10
C LYS A 62 -0.03 17.19 -9.86
N VAL A 63 -0.81 18.26 -9.99
CA VAL A 63 -2.26 18.18 -9.84
C VAL A 63 -2.90 17.65 -11.10
N SER A 64 -3.46 16.45 -11.00
CA SER A 64 -3.99 15.70 -12.15
C SER A 64 -5.51 15.55 -12.10
N GLY A 65 -6.10 15.41 -10.91
CA GLY A 65 -7.54 15.31 -10.73
C GLY A 65 -8.29 16.60 -11.09
N ALA A 66 -9.43 16.49 -11.77
CA ALA A 66 -10.20 17.64 -12.23
C ALA A 66 -10.68 18.54 -11.07
N GLU A 67 -11.33 17.96 -10.06
CA GLU A 67 -11.77 18.72 -8.87
C GLU A 67 -10.60 19.22 -8.02
N ALA A 68 -9.53 18.42 -7.93
CA ALA A 68 -8.30 18.85 -7.26
C ALA A 68 -7.68 20.08 -7.95
N LYS A 69 -7.70 20.16 -9.28
CA LYS A 69 -7.23 21.35 -10.03
C LYS A 69 -8.07 22.57 -9.68
N LYS A 70 -9.39 22.48 -9.76
CA LYS A 70 -10.30 23.60 -9.42
C LYS A 70 -10.07 24.10 -7.98
N LEU A 71 -9.81 23.19 -7.05
CA LEU A 71 -9.49 23.56 -5.66
C LEU A 71 -8.13 24.24 -5.57
N VAL A 72 -7.07 23.61 -6.08
CA VAL A 72 -5.69 24.10 -5.92
C VAL A 72 -5.44 25.41 -6.67
N GLU A 73 -6.09 25.64 -7.81
CA GLU A 73 -5.94 26.88 -8.59
C GLU A 73 -6.29 28.13 -7.79
N ARG A 74 -7.25 28.04 -6.85
CA ARG A 74 -7.65 29.14 -5.97
C ARG A 74 -6.56 29.59 -5.00
N TYR A 75 -5.55 28.76 -4.77
CA TYR A 75 -4.46 29.02 -3.83
C TYR A 75 -3.11 29.29 -4.52
N VAL A 76 -3.10 29.45 -5.84
CA VAL A 76 -1.88 29.78 -6.58
C VAL A 76 -1.37 31.16 -6.14
N GLY A 77 -0.10 31.24 -5.75
CA GLY A 77 0.52 32.48 -5.25
C GLY A 77 0.20 32.82 -3.79
N VAL A 78 -0.58 32.00 -3.08
CA VAL A 78 -0.81 32.17 -1.65
C VAL A 78 0.39 31.64 -0.86
N GLU A 79 1.12 32.55 -0.20
CA GLU A 79 2.29 32.23 0.61
C GLU A 79 2.01 32.23 2.12
N ASP A 80 0.97 32.95 2.57
CA ASP A 80 0.58 33.06 3.98
C ASP A 80 0.24 31.68 4.57
N PRO A 81 1.00 31.20 5.57
CA PRO A 81 0.72 29.93 6.24
C PRO A 81 -0.68 29.83 6.84
N ARG A 82 -1.30 30.95 7.23
CA ARG A 82 -2.64 30.99 7.83
C ARG A 82 -3.75 30.70 6.82
N GLN A 83 -3.46 30.90 5.53
CA GLN A 83 -4.41 30.71 4.43
C GLN A 83 -4.26 29.35 3.74
N ARG A 84 -3.38 28.47 4.24
CA ARG A 84 -3.18 27.13 3.69
C ARG A 84 -4.42 26.27 3.93
N PRO A 85 -5.05 25.73 2.87
CA PRO A 85 -6.23 24.90 3.05
C PRO A 85 -5.83 23.54 3.62
N LEU A 86 -6.56 23.11 4.65
CA LEU A 86 -6.53 21.74 5.12
C LEU A 86 -7.36 20.89 4.17
N VAL A 87 -6.78 19.78 3.69
CA VAL A 87 -7.43 18.88 2.75
C VAL A 87 -7.30 17.42 3.15
N ARG A 88 -8.33 16.65 2.81
CA ARG A 88 -8.25 15.22 2.61
C ARG A 88 -7.79 14.99 1.18
N PHE A 89 -6.72 14.22 1.01
CA PHE A 89 -6.10 14.05 -0.30
C PHE A 89 -5.94 12.59 -0.69
N ARG A 90 -5.81 12.36 -2.01
CA ARG A 90 -5.32 11.11 -2.59
C ARG A 90 -4.27 11.43 -3.65
N ILE A 91 -3.08 10.88 -3.45
CA ILE A 91 -1.96 10.91 -4.38
C ILE A 91 -1.86 9.54 -5.06
N GLY A 92 -1.64 9.52 -6.37
CA GLY A 92 -1.31 8.32 -7.14
C GLY A 92 0.14 8.32 -7.59
N ASP A 93 0.70 7.12 -7.73
CA ASP A 93 2.00 6.83 -8.33
C ASP A 93 3.13 7.60 -7.66
N LEU A 94 3.30 7.29 -6.38
CA LEU A 94 4.39 7.79 -5.59
C LEU A 94 5.75 7.40 -6.21
N TRP A 95 6.68 8.34 -6.24
CA TRP A 95 8.09 8.06 -6.48
C TRP A 95 9.00 9.04 -5.75
N GLY A 96 10.26 8.66 -5.59
CA GLY A 96 11.28 9.50 -4.98
C GLY A 96 12.18 10.17 -6.01
N ASP A 97 12.43 11.47 -5.84
CA ASP A 97 13.36 12.24 -6.66
C ASP A 97 14.53 12.70 -5.80
N ALA A 98 15.67 12.05 -5.97
CA ALA A 98 16.89 12.39 -5.26
C ALA A 98 17.68 13.45 -6.03
N TYR A 99 18.25 14.41 -5.32
CA TYR A 99 19.02 15.50 -5.89
C TYR A 99 20.08 16.00 -4.93
N ILE A 100 21.08 16.70 -5.45
CA ILE A 100 22.04 17.44 -4.64
C ILE A 100 21.50 18.85 -4.41
N ARG A 101 21.46 19.30 -3.16
CA ARG A 101 20.95 20.64 -2.83
C ARG A 101 21.77 21.71 -3.57
N PRO A 102 21.15 22.56 -4.41
CA PRO A 102 21.88 23.52 -5.22
C PRO A 102 22.32 24.76 -4.43
N SER A 103 21.66 25.06 -3.29
CA SER A 103 21.83 26.29 -2.52
C SER A 103 21.41 26.14 -1.05
N GLY A 104 21.71 27.15 -0.24
CA GLY A 104 21.43 27.19 1.20
C GLY A 104 22.55 26.57 2.04
N ASP A 105 22.37 26.55 3.37
CA ASP A 105 23.40 26.07 4.32
C ASP A 105 23.77 24.59 4.11
N ARG A 106 22.82 23.81 3.57
CA ARG A 106 22.98 22.39 3.23
C ARG A 106 23.39 22.15 1.78
N LYS A 107 23.91 23.16 1.07
CA LYS A 107 24.32 23.03 -0.34
C LYS A 107 25.34 21.90 -0.50
N GLY A 108 25.18 21.08 -1.54
CA GLY A 108 26.05 19.94 -1.81
C GLY A 108 25.63 18.65 -1.09
N GLU A 109 24.73 18.72 -0.10
CA GLU A 109 24.20 17.52 0.54
C GLU A 109 23.14 16.82 -0.33
N ALA A 110 23.03 15.50 -0.16
CA ALA A 110 21.92 14.73 -0.71
C ALA A 110 20.59 15.19 -0.12
N ALA A 111 19.58 15.28 -0.98
CA ALA A 111 18.21 15.55 -0.62
C ALA A 111 17.28 14.73 -1.50
N ALA A 112 16.03 14.59 -1.07
CA ALA A 112 15.02 13.97 -1.90
C ALA A 112 13.64 14.54 -1.63
N SER A 113 12.80 14.50 -2.66
CA SER A 113 11.39 14.85 -2.59
C SER A 113 10.53 13.64 -2.89
N LEU A 114 9.48 13.43 -2.08
CA LEU A 114 8.37 12.55 -2.46
C LEU A 114 7.56 13.24 -3.55
N LYS A 115 7.31 12.55 -4.66
CA LYS A 115 6.53 13.04 -5.79
C LYS A 115 5.40 12.09 -6.12
N GLY A 116 4.46 12.60 -6.92
CA GLY A 116 3.32 11.83 -7.41
C GLY A 116 2.29 12.72 -8.09
N ARG A 117 1.09 12.18 -8.26
CA ARG A 117 -0.05 12.85 -8.89
C ARG A 117 -1.14 13.11 -7.86
N LEU A 118 -1.48 14.37 -7.59
CA LEU A 118 -2.65 14.68 -6.77
C LEU A 118 -3.92 14.38 -7.56
N LEU A 119 -4.62 13.32 -7.16
CA LEU A 119 -5.83 12.82 -7.82
C LEU A 119 -7.10 13.38 -7.18
N LYS A 120 -7.11 13.53 -5.86
CA LYS A 120 -8.24 14.11 -5.11
C LYS A 120 -7.73 15.06 -4.04
N ALA A 121 -8.48 16.14 -3.83
CA ALA A 121 -8.30 17.06 -2.72
C ALA A 121 -9.68 17.63 -2.36
N GLU A 122 -10.08 17.48 -1.11
CA GLU A 122 -11.35 17.96 -0.56
C GLU A 122 -11.05 18.77 0.70
N LEU A 123 -11.67 19.94 0.85
CA LEU A 123 -11.50 20.76 2.05
C LEU A 123 -12.02 20.00 3.27
N VAL A 124 -11.28 20.11 4.38
CA VAL A 124 -11.66 19.51 5.65
C VAL A 124 -11.82 20.61 6.68
N ASP A 125 -12.88 20.52 7.48
CA ASP A 125 -13.10 21.43 8.60
C ASP A 125 -12.09 21.16 9.71
N ARG A 126 -11.57 22.22 10.33
CA ARG A 126 -10.71 22.13 11.52
C ARG A 126 -11.42 21.41 12.67
N ALA A 127 -12.75 21.51 12.76
CA ALA A 127 -13.53 20.77 13.75
C ALA A 127 -13.53 19.25 13.50
N GLU A 128 -13.40 18.81 12.24
CA GLU A 128 -13.22 17.39 11.91
C GLU A 128 -11.81 16.93 12.27
N LEU A 129 -10.79 17.74 11.96
CA LEU A 129 -9.41 17.45 12.32
C LEU A 129 -9.23 17.28 13.83
N ALA A 130 -9.88 18.14 14.64
CA ALA A 130 -9.78 18.12 16.09
C ALA A 130 -10.34 16.83 16.74
N LYS A 131 -11.13 16.03 16.01
CA LYS A 131 -11.66 14.75 16.48
C LYS A 131 -10.70 13.59 16.25
N ILE A 132 -9.59 13.81 15.55
CA ILE A 132 -8.63 12.78 15.19
C ILE A 132 -7.47 12.83 16.17
N GLU A 133 -7.22 11.74 16.89
CA GLU A 133 -6.10 11.65 17.84
C GLU A 133 -4.78 11.24 17.18
N GLN A 134 -4.87 10.49 16.07
CA GLN A 134 -3.74 9.96 15.32
C GLN A 134 -3.96 10.20 13.82
N HIS A 135 -3.02 10.90 13.19
CA HIS A 135 -3.04 11.13 11.77
C HIS A 135 -2.33 9.98 11.05
N GLU A 136 -3.04 9.34 10.13
CA GLU A 136 -2.50 8.30 9.28
C GLU A 136 -2.18 8.85 7.87
N LEU A 137 -1.11 8.32 7.30
CA LEU A 137 -0.71 8.54 5.91
C LEU A 137 -0.58 7.18 5.24
N ILE A 138 -1.70 6.73 4.68
CA ILE A 138 -1.82 5.35 4.22
C ILE A 138 -1.51 5.23 2.74
N THR A 139 -0.50 4.41 2.42
CA THR A 139 -0.21 3.97 1.05
C THR A 139 -0.75 2.56 0.82
N ARG A 140 -1.57 2.37 -0.20
CA ARG A 140 -2.18 1.09 -0.57
C ARG A 140 -1.76 0.70 -1.97
N GLY A 141 -1.52 -0.59 -2.16
CA GLY A 141 -1.17 -1.15 -3.45
C GLY A 141 -1.05 -2.66 -3.38
N ILE A 142 -0.58 -3.24 -4.48
CA ILE A 142 -0.12 -4.62 -4.53
C ILE A 142 1.34 -4.65 -4.94
N GLY A 143 2.07 -5.67 -4.50
CA GLY A 143 3.50 -5.77 -4.78
C GLY A 143 4.07 -7.08 -4.31
N TYR A 144 5.31 -7.36 -4.69
CA TYR A 144 6.00 -8.57 -4.25
C TYR A 144 6.73 -8.30 -2.93
N LEU A 145 6.49 -9.16 -1.94
CA LEU A 145 7.21 -9.17 -0.68
C LEU A 145 8.57 -9.83 -0.90
N ASN A 146 9.63 -9.11 -0.55
CA ASN A 146 11.02 -9.54 -0.66
C ASN A 146 11.75 -9.32 0.67
N LEU A 147 12.86 -10.05 0.86
CA LEU A 147 13.80 -9.86 1.97
C LEU A 147 13.15 -9.74 3.37
N PRO A 148 12.25 -10.66 3.77
CA PRO A 148 11.77 -10.68 5.15
C PRO A 148 12.92 -11.04 6.10
N GLN A 149 13.20 -10.20 7.08
CA GLN A 149 14.34 -10.38 8.00
C GLN A 149 14.07 -9.75 9.36
N GLU A 150 14.58 -10.37 10.42
CA GLU A 150 14.68 -9.74 11.74
C GLU A 150 15.92 -8.84 11.76
N VAL A 151 15.74 -7.56 12.07
CA VAL A 151 16.79 -6.56 12.14
C VAL A 151 17.07 -6.24 13.61
N THR A 152 18.30 -6.45 14.04
CA THR A 152 18.77 -6.09 15.39
C THR A 152 19.67 -4.86 15.30
N PRO A 153 19.16 -3.64 15.53
CA PRO A 153 19.98 -2.44 15.51
C PRO A 153 20.94 -2.40 16.70
N LYS A 154 22.04 -1.63 16.58
CA LYS A 154 23.00 -1.42 17.68
C LYS A 154 22.34 -0.78 18.90
N ASN A 155 21.40 0.12 18.65
CA ASN A 155 20.62 0.84 19.64
C ASN A 155 19.13 0.66 19.31
N GLY A 156 18.34 0.16 20.25
CA GLY A 156 16.91 -0.08 20.09
C GLY A 156 16.55 -1.56 20.02
N ASP A 157 15.25 -1.83 19.99
CA ASP A 157 14.72 -3.19 19.99
C ASP A 157 14.81 -3.83 18.59
N PRO A 158 15.01 -5.16 18.50
CA PRO A 158 14.88 -5.88 17.25
C PRO A 158 13.49 -5.69 16.63
N PHE A 159 13.43 -5.65 15.30
CA PHE A 159 12.18 -5.52 14.57
C PHE A 159 12.19 -6.33 13.28
N LEU A 160 11.00 -6.81 12.89
CA LEU A 160 10.81 -7.46 11.59
C LEU A 160 10.75 -6.42 10.48
N SER A 161 11.50 -6.66 9.41
CA SER A 161 11.57 -5.81 8.21
C SER A 161 11.32 -6.63 6.96
N CYS A 162 10.80 -5.98 5.91
CA CYS A 162 10.79 -6.54 4.55
C CYS A 162 10.82 -5.41 3.51
N THR A 163 11.24 -5.74 2.28
CA THR A 163 11.17 -4.83 1.13
C THR A 163 9.97 -5.21 0.27
N ILE A 164 9.15 -4.24 -0.12
CA ILE A 164 8.03 -4.46 -1.04
C ILE A 164 8.38 -3.86 -2.39
N ALA A 165 8.38 -4.70 -3.44
CA ALA A 165 8.42 -4.25 -4.83
C ALA A 165 6.99 -3.92 -5.28
N ALA A 166 6.52 -2.71 -4.97
CA ALA A 166 5.17 -2.25 -5.27
C ALA A 166 4.98 -2.04 -6.78
N LEU A 167 3.88 -2.57 -7.30
CA LEU A 167 3.50 -2.46 -8.71
C LEU A 167 2.82 -1.11 -8.97
N THR A 168 3.24 -0.42 -10.02
CA THR A 168 2.64 0.83 -10.52
C THR A 168 2.70 0.87 -12.04
N GLY A 169 1.87 1.71 -12.69
CA GLY A 169 1.88 1.84 -14.14
C GLY A 169 1.03 0.79 -14.87
N PRO A 170 1.15 0.69 -16.20
CA PRO A 170 0.35 -0.21 -17.03
C PRO A 170 0.47 -1.69 -16.60
N VAL A 171 -0.59 -2.48 -16.75
CA VAL A 171 -0.58 -3.89 -16.34
C VAL A 171 0.28 -4.77 -17.26
N ASP A 172 0.38 -4.40 -18.53
CA ASP A 172 1.22 -5.03 -19.54
C ASP A 172 2.71 -4.68 -19.39
N GLU A 173 3.01 -3.51 -18.83
CA GLU A 173 4.37 -3.05 -18.56
C GLU A 173 4.48 -2.44 -17.15
N PRO A 174 4.43 -3.27 -16.09
CA PRO A 174 4.47 -2.78 -14.72
C PRO A 174 5.84 -2.21 -14.37
N GLU A 175 5.82 -1.06 -13.71
CA GLU A 175 6.98 -0.51 -13.01
C GLU A 175 7.00 -0.96 -11.55
N TYR A 176 8.20 -1.03 -10.98
CA TYR A 176 8.40 -1.34 -9.57
C TYR A 176 8.84 -0.11 -8.77
N ARG A 177 8.26 0.03 -7.58
CA ARG A 177 8.72 0.96 -6.54
C ARG A 177 9.11 0.14 -5.33
N TYR A 178 10.41 0.06 -5.07
CA TYR A 178 10.95 -0.64 -3.91
C TYR A 178 10.76 0.23 -2.68
N ILE A 179 10.13 -0.33 -1.66
CA ILE A 179 9.83 0.34 -0.40
C ILE A 179 10.32 -0.57 0.72
N ASP A 180 11.26 -0.06 1.52
CA ASP A 180 11.73 -0.74 2.71
C ASP A 180 10.73 -0.51 3.85
N THR A 181 10.34 -1.57 4.55
CA THR A 181 9.25 -1.50 5.52
C THR A 181 9.60 -2.13 6.85
N ILE A 182 9.25 -1.44 7.93
CA ILE A 182 9.14 -2.04 9.26
C ILE A 182 7.76 -2.70 9.37
N VAL A 183 7.69 -3.94 9.84
CA VAL A 183 6.43 -4.68 10.00
C VAL A 183 5.89 -4.45 11.42
N ALA A 184 4.96 -3.50 11.57
CA ALA A 184 4.59 -2.99 12.89
C ALA A 184 3.54 -3.82 13.63
N THR A 185 2.50 -4.30 12.95
CA THR A 185 1.39 -4.98 13.63
C THR A 185 1.65 -6.47 13.77
N GLU A 186 1.26 -7.09 14.88
CA GLU A 186 1.40 -8.54 15.12
C GLU A 186 0.83 -9.39 13.98
N ASN A 187 -0.37 -9.04 13.49
CA ASN A 187 -0.99 -9.73 12.36
C ASN A 187 -0.13 -9.67 11.08
N ALA A 188 0.39 -8.49 10.74
CA ALA A 188 1.30 -8.35 9.60
C ALA A 188 2.60 -9.13 9.84
N GLN A 189 3.16 -9.11 11.05
CA GLN A 189 4.39 -9.85 11.37
C GLN A 189 4.20 -11.36 11.19
N HIS A 190 3.10 -11.91 11.72
CA HIS A 190 2.75 -13.31 11.55
C HIS A 190 2.66 -13.69 10.07
N LEU A 191 1.99 -12.87 9.25
CA LEU A 191 1.84 -13.09 7.82
C LEU A 191 3.17 -12.98 7.05
N VAL A 192 4.03 -12.03 7.40
CA VAL A 192 5.37 -11.90 6.80
C VAL A 192 6.24 -13.11 7.15
N ARG A 193 6.23 -13.58 8.41
CA ARG A 193 6.98 -14.78 8.83
C ARG A 193 6.53 -16.04 8.09
N ARG A 194 5.22 -16.20 7.83
CA ARG A 194 4.67 -17.28 6.97
C ARG A 194 5.23 -17.26 5.54
N CYS A 195 5.69 -16.11 5.06
CA CYS A 195 6.21 -15.96 3.70
C CYS A 195 7.72 -16.23 3.58
N VAL A 196 8.46 -16.33 4.69
CA VAL A 196 9.94 -16.44 4.68
C VAL A 196 10.41 -17.60 3.81
N GLN A 197 9.92 -18.81 4.05
CA GLN A 197 10.32 -19.99 3.28
C GLN A 197 10.01 -19.86 1.78
N ALA A 198 8.90 -19.21 1.42
CA ALA A 198 8.55 -19.01 0.03
C ALA A 198 9.49 -18.01 -0.65
N VAL A 199 9.88 -16.93 0.04
CA VAL A 199 10.83 -15.95 -0.47
C VAL A 199 12.23 -16.54 -0.59
N GLU A 200 12.68 -17.31 0.41
CA GLU A 200 13.98 -18.02 0.38
C GLU A 200 14.07 -19.06 -0.75
N ALA A 201 12.94 -19.68 -1.10
CA ALA A 201 12.82 -20.58 -2.25
C ALA A 201 12.61 -19.83 -3.58
N GLU A 202 12.86 -18.51 -3.63
CA GLU A 202 12.72 -17.63 -4.80
C GLU A 202 11.32 -17.66 -5.45
N ARG A 203 10.29 -17.99 -4.66
CA ARG A 203 8.90 -18.03 -5.14
C ARG A 203 8.29 -16.63 -5.18
N LYS A 204 7.34 -16.42 -6.09
CA LYS A 204 6.69 -15.12 -6.25
C LYS A 204 5.62 -14.91 -5.17
N VAL A 205 5.94 -14.14 -4.14
CA VAL A 205 5.01 -13.78 -3.05
C VAL A 205 4.38 -12.42 -3.33
N LEU A 206 3.20 -12.40 -3.96
CA LEU A 206 2.43 -11.17 -4.20
C LEU A 206 1.51 -10.87 -3.01
N ILE A 207 1.57 -9.66 -2.49
CA ILE A 207 0.74 -9.19 -1.38
C ILE A 207 -0.12 -7.99 -1.77
N ALA A 208 -1.31 -7.87 -1.18
CA ALA A 208 -2.03 -6.60 -1.11
C ALA A 208 -1.73 -5.94 0.24
N PHE A 209 -1.16 -4.74 0.21
CA PHE A 209 -0.60 -4.11 1.40
C PHE A 209 -1.30 -2.80 1.76
N ARG A 210 -1.22 -2.45 3.05
CA ARG A 210 -1.36 -1.07 3.53
C ARG A 210 -0.09 -0.70 4.29
N LEU A 211 0.54 0.38 3.85
CA LEU A 211 1.67 1.01 4.53
C LEU A 211 1.20 2.28 5.21
N ASN A 212 1.84 2.65 6.32
CA ASN A 212 1.67 3.92 7.00
C ASN A 212 3.00 4.69 7.03
N ASP A 213 2.92 6.02 7.15
CA ASP A 213 4.06 6.91 7.26
C ASP A 213 5.11 6.72 6.15
N MET A 214 4.71 7.02 4.90
CA MET A 214 5.62 6.99 3.76
C MET A 214 6.68 8.10 3.87
N ARG A 215 7.94 7.70 3.79
CA ARG A 215 9.14 8.52 3.94
C ARG A 215 10.09 8.33 2.76
N ILE A 216 11.01 9.28 2.63
CA ILE A 216 12.11 9.21 1.69
C ILE A 216 13.41 9.58 2.40
N ASP A 217 14.41 8.72 2.31
CA ASP A 217 15.72 8.95 2.89
C ASP A 217 16.78 9.14 1.80
N PRO A 218 17.34 10.35 1.63
CA PRO A 218 18.35 10.62 0.63
C PRO A 218 19.74 10.15 1.08
N TYR A 219 20.49 9.54 0.15
CA TYR A 219 21.86 9.12 0.38
C TYR A 219 22.73 9.35 -0.85
N ILE A 220 24.05 9.30 -0.67
CA ILE A 220 25.02 9.27 -1.77
C ILE A 220 25.40 7.83 -2.04
N ARG A 221 25.29 7.39 -3.30
CA ARG A 221 25.75 6.07 -3.69
C ARG A 221 27.25 5.97 -3.46
N THR A 222 27.68 4.95 -2.72
CA THR A 222 29.11 4.75 -2.41
C THR A 222 29.79 3.72 -3.32
N LYS A 223 29.01 2.96 -4.11
CA LYS A 223 29.48 1.85 -4.95
C LYS A 223 28.73 1.79 -6.28
N GLY A 224 29.32 1.08 -7.25
CA GLY A 224 28.77 0.87 -8.59
C GLY A 224 29.06 2.02 -9.56
N GLU A 225 28.58 1.91 -10.80
CA GLU A 225 28.81 2.91 -11.87
C GLU A 225 28.27 4.30 -11.53
N ARG A 226 27.26 4.35 -10.65
CA ARG A 226 26.60 5.58 -10.19
C ARG A 226 27.13 6.09 -8.84
N ALA A 227 28.32 5.66 -8.42
CA ALA A 227 28.91 6.14 -7.17
C ALA A 227 29.12 7.67 -7.22
N GLY A 228 28.85 8.35 -6.10
CA GLY A 228 28.86 9.82 -6.00
C GLY A 228 27.53 10.49 -6.38
N GLU A 229 26.61 9.78 -7.03
CA GLU A 229 25.28 10.33 -7.34
C GLU A 229 24.35 10.32 -6.12
N ALA A 230 23.45 11.31 -6.06
CA ALA A 230 22.33 11.30 -5.13
C ALA A 230 21.35 10.17 -5.48
N ALA A 231 20.92 9.47 -4.46
CA ALA A 231 19.87 8.46 -4.51
C ALA A 231 18.95 8.62 -3.30
N ALA A 232 17.86 7.87 -3.27
CA ALA A 232 16.97 7.85 -2.14
C ALA A 232 16.28 6.50 -1.98
N SER A 233 16.05 6.12 -0.74
CA SER A 233 15.24 4.96 -0.37
C SER A 233 13.84 5.42 0.00
N LEU A 234 12.82 4.68 -0.43
CA LEU A 234 11.47 4.85 0.10
C LEU A 234 11.32 3.96 1.32
N GLU A 235 10.84 4.54 2.41
CA GLU A 235 10.68 3.84 3.69
C GLU A 235 9.25 3.98 4.18
N SER A 236 8.72 2.95 4.83
CA SER A 236 7.37 3.01 5.39
C SER A 236 7.17 1.96 6.50
N THR A 237 5.95 1.86 7.01
CA THR A 237 5.57 0.87 8.00
C THR A 237 4.46 0.00 7.45
N LEU A 238 4.69 -1.32 7.33
CA LEU A 238 3.67 -2.27 6.94
C LEU A 238 2.71 -2.51 8.11
N VAL A 239 1.46 -2.08 7.92
CA VAL A 239 0.40 -2.13 8.96
C VAL A 239 -0.69 -3.15 8.65
N HIS A 240 -0.78 -3.63 7.41
CA HIS A 240 -1.77 -4.64 7.03
C HIS A 240 -1.40 -5.36 5.74
N ILE A 241 -1.64 -6.67 5.70
CA ILE A 241 -1.66 -7.49 4.49
C ILE A 241 -3.08 -8.02 4.33
N GLY A 242 -3.72 -7.73 3.19
CA GLY A 242 -5.10 -8.15 2.91
C GLY A 242 -5.20 -9.37 1.99
N LEU A 243 -4.13 -9.74 1.31
CA LEU A 243 -4.06 -10.86 0.38
C LEU A 243 -2.62 -11.36 0.31
N ILE A 244 -2.43 -12.67 0.20
CA ILE A 244 -1.15 -13.28 -0.17
C ILE A 244 -1.42 -14.28 -1.30
N LYS A 245 -0.63 -14.18 -2.37
CA LYS A 245 -0.52 -15.20 -3.41
C LYS A 245 0.92 -15.66 -3.52
N VAL A 246 1.12 -16.98 -3.58
CA VAL A 246 2.42 -17.58 -3.86
C VAL A 246 2.35 -18.29 -5.21
N ASP A 247 3.19 -17.87 -6.16
CA ASP A 247 3.16 -18.34 -7.56
C ASP A 247 1.77 -18.25 -8.20
N GLY A 248 1.04 -17.17 -7.88
CA GLY A 248 -0.31 -16.91 -8.37
C GLY A 248 -1.43 -17.61 -7.60
N GLN A 249 -1.13 -18.59 -6.75
CA GLN A 249 -2.12 -19.27 -5.91
C GLN A 249 -2.42 -18.48 -4.64
N LYS A 250 -3.69 -18.17 -4.38
CA LYS A 250 -4.11 -17.45 -3.16
C LYS A 250 -3.95 -18.35 -1.94
N VAL A 251 -3.18 -17.89 -0.96
CA VAL A 251 -2.95 -18.58 0.33
C VAL A 251 -3.44 -17.77 1.54
N TYR A 252 -3.83 -16.51 1.34
CA TYR A 252 -4.45 -15.67 2.37
C TYR A 252 -5.42 -14.64 1.78
N PRO A 253 -6.56 -14.33 2.42
CA PRO A 253 -7.14 -15.09 3.54
C PRO A 253 -7.43 -16.53 3.13
N GLU A 254 -7.29 -17.45 4.08
CA GLU A 254 -7.68 -18.85 3.88
C GLU A 254 -9.14 -18.87 3.43
N ALA A 255 -9.47 -19.76 2.47
CA ALA A 255 -10.87 -19.96 2.14
C ALA A 255 -11.57 -20.38 3.43
N GLU A 256 -12.69 -19.75 3.77
CA GLU A 256 -13.50 -20.18 4.90
C GLU A 256 -13.77 -21.68 4.71
N ALA A 257 -13.28 -22.50 5.65
CA ALA A 257 -13.72 -23.88 5.74
C ALA A 257 -15.21 -23.79 6.04
N ASN A 258 -16.04 -24.16 5.06
CA ASN A 258 -17.49 -24.17 5.22
C ASN A 258 -17.82 -25.01 6.48
N PRO A 259 -18.41 -24.43 7.55
CA PRO A 259 -18.71 -25.19 8.77
C PRO A 259 -19.79 -26.26 8.56
N GLU A 260 -20.45 -26.28 7.41
CA GLU A 260 -21.60 -27.15 7.13
C GLU A 260 -21.24 -28.56 6.60
N ALA A 261 -19.97 -28.98 6.66
CA ALA A 261 -19.54 -30.33 6.27
C ALA A 261 -19.03 -31.18 7.44
N MET A 262 -19.46 -30.89 8.67
CA MET A 262 -19.19 -31.73 9.85
C MET A 262 -20.44 -31.86 10.75
N THR A 263 -21.57 -32.31 10.21
CA THR A 263 -22.63 -32.98 10.99
C THR A 263 -23.43 -33.89 10.07
N ASP A 264 -23.02 -35.15 9.92
CA ASP A 264 -23.97 -36.26 9.99
C ASP A 264 -23.24 -37.57 10.28
N THR A 265 -22.98 -37.81 11.57
CA THR A 265 -22.77 -39.16 12.08
C THR A 265 -23.63 -39.29 13.34
N PRO A 266 -24.74 -40.03 13.33
CA PRO A 266 -25.52 -40.25 14.54
C PRO A 266 -24.69 -41.09 15.53
N PRO A 267 -24.63 -40.73 16.82
CA PRO A 267 -24.04 -41.59 17.85
C PRO A 267 -24.93 -42.82 18.07
N GLY A 268 -24.34 -44.00 18.02
CA GLY A 268 -25.00 -45.24 18.41
C GLY A 268 -25.22 -45.31 19.92
N GLU A 269 -26.37 -45.85 20.31
CA GLU A 269 -26.68 -46.33 21.66
C GLU A 269 -27.48 -47.64 21.56
N PRO A 270 -27.50 -48.48 22.62
CA PRO A 270 -27.15 -49.90 22.52
C PRO A 270 -28.34 -50.86 22.39
N ALA A 271 -27.99 -52.11 22.06
CA ALA A 271 -28.88 -53.25 21.86
C ALA A 271 -29.72 -53.66 23.08
N GLU A 272 -31.02 -53.91 22.85
CA GLU A 272 -31.85 -54.85 23.62
C GLU A 272 -32.45 -55.90 22.67
N ARG A 273 -32.28 -57.18 23.05
CA ARG A 273 -32.87 -58.42 22.50
C ARG A 273 -34.38 -58.46 22.81
N GLU A 274 -35.32 -59.02 22.05
CA GLU A 274 -35.56 -60.36 21.42
C GLU A 274 -37.06 -60.34 20.93
N PRO A 275 -37.68 -61.37 20.30
CA PRO A 275 -37.23 -62.40 19.35
C PRO A 275 -38.11 -62.49 18.05
N GLU A 276 -37.74 -63.43 17.18
CA GLU A 276 -38.36 -63.90 15.92
C GLU A 276 -39.87 -64.15 15.93
N VAL A 277 -40.54 -63.79 14.81
CA VAL A 277 -41.58 -64.63 14.19
C VAL A 277 -41.44 -64.60 12.67
N GLU A 278 -41.33 -65.80 12.11
CA GLU A 278 -41.26 -66.21 10.72
C GLU A 278 -42.65 -66.14 10.04
N GLU A 279 -42.78 -65.57 8.84
CA GLU A 279 -43.73 -66.10 7.85
C GLU A 279 -43.50 -65.60 6.41
N ARG A 280 -43.11 -66.57 5.56
CA ARG A 280 -43.54 -66.84 4.18
C ARG A 280 -43.41 -65.77 3.06
N GLU A 281 -42.51 -66.10 2.15
CA GLU A 281 -42.64 -65.95 0.69
C GLU A 281 -43.96 -66.54 0.13
N PRO A 282 -44.49 -66.10 -1.03
CA PRO A 282 -43.79 -66.37 -2.30
C PRO A 282 -43.92 -65.33 -3.44
N ALA A 283 -42.83 -65.26 -4.21
CA ALA A 283 -42.72 -65.48 -5.65
C ALA A 283 -43.49 -64.65 -6.71
N LEU A 284 -42.66 -64.23 -7.69
CA LEU A 284 -42.82 -64.36 -9.16
C LEU A 284 -43.80 -63.45 -9.92
N ALA A 285 -43.24 -62.57 -10.76
CA ALA A 285 -43.43 -62.48 -12.23
C ALA A 285 -42.94 -61.08 -12.70
N ALA A 286 -41.80 -60.97 -13.39
CA ALA A 286 -41.61 -61.10 -14.85
C ALA A 286 -42.17 -59.91 -15.68
N SER A 287 -41.27 -59.34 -16.49
CA SER A 287 -41.47 -58.48 -17.70
C SER A 287 -42.19 -57.14 -17.48
N PHE A 288 -41.67 -55.98 -17.92
CA PHE A 288 -40.99 -55.63 -19.16
C PHE A 288 -39.88 -54.60 -18.93
#